data_AF-A0A831PJZ8-F1
#
_entry.id   AF-A0A831PJZ8-F1
#
_cell.length_a   1.000
_cell.length_b   1.000
_cell.length_c   1.000
_cell.angle_alpha   90.00
_cell.angle_beta   90.00
_cell.angle_gamma   90.00
#
_symmetry.space_group_name_H-M   'P 1'
#
loop_
_entity.id
_entity.type
_entity.pdbx_description
1 polymer ?
#
loop_
_entity_poly.entity_id
_entity_poly.type
_entity_poly.pdbx_seq_one_letter_code
_entity_poly.pdbx_strand_id
1 'polypeptide(L)'
;MKDHPEIELLMGNEAIGRALIEAGCQIAAAYPGTPSTEILQAVADRRGEAPEPLHIEWSVNEKIAFEVALAAAYTGKRSAVVMKQVG
;
A
#
# COMPACT_ATOMS: atom_id res chain seq x y z
N MET A 1 -28.04 -21.58 8.01
CA MET A 1 -27.48 -20.89 6.82
C MET A 1 -25.99 -21.18 6.86
N LYS A 2 -25.40 -21.74 5.79
CA LYS A 2 -24.06 -22.35 5.88
C LYS A 2 -22.99 -21.27 6.13
N ASP A 3 -22.32 -21.34 7.28
CA ASP A 3 -21.09 -20.61 7.62
C ASP A 3 -19.93 -21.14 6.75
N HIS A 4 -19.93 -20.78 5.46
CA HIS A 4 -18.73 -20.88 4.67
C HIS A 4 -17.97 -19.56 4.84
N PRO A 5 -16.67 -19.59 5.19
CA PRO A 5 -15.88 -18.36 5.20
C PRO A 5 -15.96 -17.73 3.81
N GLU A 6 -16.18 -16.42 3.73
CA GLU A 6 -16.11 -15.71 2.47
C GLU A 6 -14.67 -15.82 1.92
N ILE A 7 -14.56 -16.44 0.74
CA ILE A 7 -13.29 -16.56 0.03
C ILE A 7 -13.29 -15.47 -1.04
N GLU A 8 -12.44 -14.45 -0.83
CA GLU A 8 -12.17 -13.41 -1.82
C GLU A 8 -10.96 -13.82 -2.66
N LEU A 9 -11.10 -13.82 -3.99
CA LEU A 9 -9.99 -14.04 -4.92
C LEU A 9 -9.35 -12.69 -5.26
N LEU A 10 -8.05 -12.55 -4.97
CA LEU A 10 -7.31 -11.31 -5.18
C LEU A 10 -6.24 -11.48 -6.25
N MET A 11 -6.06 -10.45 -7.07
CA MET A 11 -4.86 -10.30 -7.89
C MET A 11 -3.65 -10.06 -6.99
N GLY A 12 -2.44 -10.40 -7.45
CA GLY A 12 -1.22 -10.23 -6.65
C GLY A 12 -1.03 -8.80 -6.12
N ASN A 13 -1.33 -7.79 -6.94
CA ASN A 13 -1.25 -6.39 -6.53
C ASN A 13 -2.25 -6.05 -5.41
N GLU A 14 -3.47 -6.59 -5.49
CA GLU A 14 -4.51 -6.40 -4.48
C GLU A 14 -4.14 -7.13 -3.19
N ALA A 15 -3.55 -8.33 -3.29
CA ALA A 15 -3.06 -9.08 -2.14
C ALA A 15 -1.96 -8.31 -1.40
N ILE A 16 -1.04 -7.66 -2.12
CA ILE A 16 -0.03 -6.78 -1.50
C ILE A 16 -0.70 -5.58 -0.83
N GLY A 17 -1.64 -4.91 -1.50
CA GLY A 17 -2.36 -3.77 -0.92
C GLY A 17 -3.11 -4.13 0.36
N ARG A 18 -3.81 -5.27 0.36
CA ARG A 18 -4.48 -5.82 1.54
C ARG A 18 -3.49 -6.15 2.66
N ALA A 19 -2.36 -6.79 2.34
CA ALA A 19 -1.34 -7.10 3.33
C ALA A 19 -0.76 -5.85 3.99
N LEU A 20 -0.57 -4.74 3.26
CA LEU A 20 -0.12 -3.48 3.83
C LEU A 20 -1.11 -2.92 4.85
N ILE A 21 -2.40 -3.00 4.57
CA ILE A 21 -3.47 -2.56 5.47
C ILE A 21 -3.51 -3.44 6.73
N GLU A 22 -3.58 -4.77 6.56
CA GLU A 22 -3.63 -5.72 7.67
C GLU A 22 -2.38 -5.63 8.56
N ALA A 23 -1.23 -5.32 7.95
CA ALA A 23 0.02 -5.11 8.67
C ALA A 23 0.08 -3.77 9.43
N GLY A 24 -0.96 -2.93 9.39
CA GLY A 24 -0.98 -1.63 10.04
C GLY A 24 0.01 -0.64 9.45
N CYS A 25 0.17 -0.64 8.13
CA CYS A 25 0.90 0.42 7.44
C CYS A 25 0.26 1.78 7.75
N GLN A 26 1.07 2.78 8.04
CA GLN A 26 0.64 4.13 8.39
C GLN A 26 0.98 5.13 7.28
N ILE A 27 1.97 4.84 6.43
CA ILE A 27 2.33 5.66 5.27
C ILE A 27 2.62 4.74 4.07
N ALA A 28 1.86 4.90 2.99
CA ALA A 28 2.10 4.23 1.71
C ALA A 28 2.29 5.26 0.60
N ALA A 29 3.46 5.26 -0.03
CA ALA A 29 3.79 6.18 -1.12
C ALA A 29 4.14 5.43 -2.40
N ALA A 30 3.82 6.01 -3.56
CA ALA A 30 4.21 5.45 -4.85
C ALA A 30 4.37 6.54 -5.91
N TYR A 31 5.12 6.23 -6.97
CA TYR A 31 5.06 6.96 -8.23
C TYR A 31 4.24 6.16 -9.25
N PRO A 32 3.36 6.78 -10.06
CA PRO A 32 2.60 6.05 -11.06
C PRO A 32 3.50 5.29 -12.04
N GLY A 33 3.31 3.97 -12.14
CA GLY A 33 4.09 3.12 -13.02
C GLY A 33 3.57 1.68 -13.03
N THR A 34 2.93 1.27 -14.13
CA THR A 34 2.55 -0.13 -14.33
C THR A 34 3.80 -1.00 -14.42
N PRO A 35 3.77 -2.23 -13.87
CA PRO A 35 2.63 -2.97 -13.31
C PRO A 35 2.41 -2.78 -11.79
N SER A 36 2.96 -1.72 -11.17
CA SER A 36 2.93 -1.52 -9.71
C SER A 36 1.86 -0.55 -9.20
N THR A 37 1.26 0.24 -10.10
CA THR A 37 0.24 1.26 -9.77
C THR A 37 -0.94 0.68 -8.99
N GLU A 38 -1.38 -0.52 -9.36
CA GLU A 38 -2.57 -1.16 -8.81
C GLU A 38 -2.41 -1.54 -7.33
N ILE A 39 -1.17 -1.65 -6.82
CA ILE A 39 -0.94 -1.91 -5.40
C ILE A 39 -1.37 -0.70 -4.56
N LEU A 40 -0.91 0.52 -4.89
CA LEU A 40 -1.29 1.71 -4.13
C LEU A 40 -2.78 2.04 -4.31
N GLN A 41 -3.34 1.76 -5.50
CA GLN A 41 -4.78 1.85 -5.73
C GLN A 41 -5.55 0.90 -4.80
N ALA A 42 -5.12 -0.36 -4.68
CA ALA A 42 -5.75 -1.32 -3.78
C ALA A 42 -5.71 -0.89 -2.30
N VAL A 43 -4.61 -0.22 -1.88
CA VAL A 43 -4.51 0.40 -0.54
C VAL A 43 -5.50 1.56 -0.41
N ALA A 44 -5.62 2.41 -1.42
CA ALA A 44 -6.52 3.56 -1.43
C ALA A 44 -8.01 3.16 -1.38
N ASP A 45 -8.38 2.11 -2.10
CA ASP A 45 -9.75 1.59 -2.18
C ASP A 45 -10.18 0.95 -0.86
N ARG A 46 -9.25 0.28 -0.16
CA ARG A 46 -9.48 -0.41 1.12
C ARG A 46 -9.08 0.41 2.36
N ARG A 47 -8.75 1.70 2.21
CA ARG A 47 -8.22 2.54 3.31
C ARG A 47 -9.07 2.56 4.59
N GLY A 48 -10.39 2.32 4.47
CA GLY A 48 -11.31 2.28 5.60
C GLY A 48 -11.12 1.06 6.52
N GLU A 49 -10.42 0.04 6.06
CA GLU A 49 -10.09 -1.18 6.80
C GLU A 49 -8.80 -1.03 7.63
N ALA A 50 -8.09 0.10 7.49
CA ALA A 50 -6.82 0.32 8.17
C ALA A 50 -7.00 0.37 9.70
N PRO A 51 -6.22 -0.40 10.48
CA PRO A 51 -6.30 -0.38 11.94
C PRO A 51 -5.70 0.90 12.55
N GLU A 52 -4.88 1.62 11.77
CA GLU A 52 -4.19 2.84 12.16
C GLU A 52 -4.43 3.95 11.11
N PRO A 53 -4.30 5.24 11.48
CA PRO A 53 -4.34 6.31 10.49
C PRO A 53 -3.31 6.11 9.38
N LEU A 54 -3.80 6.02 8.14
CA LEU A 54 -3.02 5.71 6.95
C LEU A 54 -2.96 6.91 6.01
N HIS A 55 -1.76 7.44 5.79
CA HIS A 55 -1.45 8.42 4.74
C HIS A 55 -1.10 7.69 3.44
N ILE A 56 -1.75 8.09 2.34
CA ILE A 56 -1.60 7.48 1.02
C ILE A 56 -1.21 8.57 0.04
N GLU A 57 -0.12 8.39 -0.68
CA GLU A 57 0.44 9.44 -1.53
C GLU A 57 0.93 8.95 -2.89
N TRP A 58 0.50 9.66 -3.93
CA TRP A 58 1.17 9.67 -5.23
C TRP A 58 2.24 10.75 -5.23
N SER A 59 3.50 10.35 -5.28
CA SER A 59 4.65 11.25 -5.32
C SER A 59 5.07 11.58 -6.75
N VAL A 60 5.97 12.56 -6.91
CA VAL A 60 6.38 13.07 -8.23
C VAL A 60 7.38 12.18 -8.98
N ASN A 61 8.09 11.29 -8.29
CA ASN A 61 8.98 10.25 -8.84
C ASN A 61 9.30 9.21 -7.75
N GLU A 62 9.94 8.10 -8.13
CA GLU A 62 10.28 6.99 -7.24
C GLU A 62 11.20 7.42 -6.09
N LYS A 63 12.12 8.35 -6.35
CA LYS A 63 13.04 8.87 -5.35
C LYS A 63 12.31 9.66 -4.26
N ILE A 64 11.34 10.50 -4.62
CA ILE A 64 10.50 11.21 -3.65
C ILE A 64 9.58 10.24 -2.90
N ALA A 65 8.98 9.27 -3.59
CA ALA A 65 8.15 8.24 -2.93
C ALA A 65 8.95 7.48 -1.86
N PHE A 66 10.21 7.15 -2.15
CA PHE A 66 11.12 6.51 -1.21
C PHE A 66 11.45 7.42 -0.02
N GLU A 67 11.77 8.69 -0.26
CA GLU A 67 12.10 9.65 0.82
C GLU A 67 10.94 9.88 1.79
N VAL A 68 9.70 9.94 1.28
CA VAL A 68 8.49 10.05 2.11
C VAL A 68 8.35 8.84 3.03
N ALA A 69 8.44 7.62 2.48
CA ALA A 69 8.36 6.39 3.26
C ALA A 69 9.54 6.23 4.23
N LEU A 70 10.73 6.68 3.86
CA LEU A 70 11.93 6.64 4.71
C LEU A 70 11.82 7.60 5.89
N ALA A 71 11.38 8.84 5.65
CA ALA A 71 11.17 9.82 6.71
C ALA A 71 10.15 9.31 7.75
N ALA A 72 9.08 8.69 7.28
CA ALA A 72 8.10 7.99 8.11
C ALA A 72 8.75 6.91 8.98
N ALA A 73 9.55 6.03 8.37
CA ALA A 73 10.21 4.92 9.06
C ALA A 73 11.12 5.40 10.18
N TYR A 74 11.85 6.50 9.97
CA TYR A 74 12.72 7.09 11.01
C TYR A 74 11.96 7.60 12.23
N THR A 75 10.66 7.87 12.12
CA THR A 75 9.79 8.23 13.26
C THR A 75 9.13 7.02 13.93
N GLY A 76 9.49 5.79 13.52
CA GLY A 76 8.91 4.56 14.05
C GLY A 76 7.57 4.17 13.42
N LYS A 77 7.16 4.83 12.34
CA LYS A 77 5.93 4.49 11.61
C LYS A 77 6.17 3.30 10.69
N ARG A 78 5.19 2.41 10.60
CA ARG A 78 5.19 1.36 9.58
C ARG A 78 4.92 2.01 8.23
N SER A 79 5.87 1.93 7.31
CA SER A 79 5.76 2.59 6.01
C SER A 79 6.08 1.63 4.87
N ALA A 80 5.53 1.96 3.71
CA ALA A 80 5.76 1.24 2.46
C ALA A 80 5.98 2.23 1.33
N VAL A 81 6.84 1.83 0.40
CA VAL A 81 6.96 2.47 -0.90
C VAL A 81 6.71 1.42 -1.97
N VAL A 82 5.91 1.78 -2.97
CA VAL A 82 5.62 0.92 -4.11
C VAL A 82 6.24 1.53 -5.36
N MET A 83 7.02 0.74 -6.09
CA MET A 83 7.65 1.11 -7.34
C MET A 83 7.92 -0.14 -8.19
N LYS A 84 8.01 0.03 -9.52
CA LYS A 84 8.51 -1.03 -10.41
C LYS A 84 10.02 -1.22 -10.22
N GLN A 85 10.50 -2.44 -10.41
CA GLN A 85 11.93 -2.76 -10.29
C GLN A 85 12.76 -2.27 -11.48
N VAL A 86 12.16 -2.18 -12.68
CA VAL A 86 12.89 -1.88 -13.92
C VAL A 86 12.54 -0.49 -14.44
N GLY A 87 13.54 0.38 -14.51
CA GLY A 87 13.54 1.65 -15.23
C GLY A 87 14.38 1.51 -16.49
#